data_AF-A0AAN9EE02-F1
#
_entry.id   AF-A0AAN9EE02-F1
#
_cell.length_a   1.000
_cell.length_b   1.000
_cell.length_c   1.000
_cell.angle_alpha   90.00
_cell.angle_beta   90.00
_cell.angle_gamma   90.00
#
_symmetry.space_group_name_H-M   'P 1'
#
loop_
_entity.id
_entity.type
_entity.pdbx_description
1 polymer ?
#
loop_
_entity_poly.entity_id
_entity_poly.type
_entity_poly.pdbx_seq_one_letter_code
_entity_poly.pdbx_strand_id
1 'polypeptide(L)'
;MLEIGKRHFLLQHDFDEERLKNPPPDLPQDQWEYCVKRFGSEEFKKISERNSKNRLSEKRCTHTTGNLSFAEFEDKMVKLNKGVKPHADAIWLAEHTHENADGELKWVDTDELKEVISTNGATMTQEEVLLEVLKPRSGYFRGKGTALRGFTKGQHQILQQKEMQNQQQIIQEQEQRIKELEEMREQDKKEFEEKREQDKKELEMIRVQDKKEMLEQQKLAMDVFKQQMMEMFARRVE
;
A
#
# COMPACT_ATOMS: atom_id res chain seq x y z
N MET A 1 -33.78 13.63 -24.54
CA MET A 1 -35.18 13.24 -24.74
C MET A 1 -35.48 12.65 -26.13
N LEU A 2 -34.79 13.05 -27.20
CA LEU A 2 -35.04 12.56 -28.57
C LEU A 2 -34.72 11.08 -28.85
N GLU A 3 -33.87 10.42 -28.06
CA GLU A 3 -33.47 9.01 -28.32
C GLU A 3 -34.40 7.96 -27.70
N ILE A 4 -35.13 8.30 -26.63
CA ILE A 4 -36.00 7.34 -25.91
C ILE A 4 -37.27 7.05 -26.74
N GLY A 5 -37.84 8.07 -27.39
CA GLY A 5 -38.98 7.91 -28.29
C GLY A 5 -38.66 7.07 -29.52
N LYS A 6 -37.47 7.24 -30.10
CA LYS A 6 -37.05 6.52 -31.33
C LYS A 6 -36.88 5.01 -31.12
N ARG A 7 -36.39 4.59 -29.95
CA ARG A 7 -36.29 3.16 -29.59
C ARG A 7 -37.67 2.52 -29.36
N HIS A 8 -38.64 3.26 -28.82
CA HIS A 8 -39.99 2.75 -28.63
C HIS A 8 -40.67 2.39 -29.96
N PHE A 9 -40.52 3.24 -30.98
CA PHE A 9 -41.02 2.96 -32.34
C PHE A 9 -40.36 1.74 -33.00
N LEU A 10 -39.06 1.50 -32.76
CA LEU A 10 -38.38 0.31 -33.28
C LEU A 10 -38.87 -1.00 -32.63
N LEU A 11 -39.38 -0.94 -31.40
CA LEU A 11 -39.86 -2.12 -30.66
C LEU A 11 -41.31 -2.50 -31.01
N GLN A 12 -42.02 -1.68 -31.78
CA GLN A 12 -43.41 -1.95 -32.20
C GLN A 12 -43.50 -2.88 -33.42
N HIS A 13 -42.38 -3.09 -34.11
CA HIS A 13 -42.31 -3.94 -35.30
C HIS A 13 -41.15 -4.93 -35.16
N ASP A 14 -41.39 -6.19 -35.52
CA ASP A 14 -40.42 -7.27 -35.32
C ASP A 14 -39.33 -7.29 -36.40
N PHE A 15 -39.67 -6.86 -37.62
CA PHE A 15 -38.80 -6.92 -38.79
C PHE A 15 -38.39 -5.53 -39.29
N ASP A 16 -37.15 -5.41 -39.79
CA ASP A 16 -36.62 -4.14 -40.29
C ASP A 16 -37.40 -3.61 -41.51
N GLU A 17 -37.94 -4.50 -42.36
CA GLU A 17 -38.77 -4.13 -43.50
C GLU A 17 -40.09 -3.44 -43.10
N GLU A 18 -40.64 -3.83 -41.94
CA GLU A 18 -41.86 -3.24 -41.39
C GLU A 18 -41.55 -1.91 -40.68
N ARG A 19 -40.42 -1.85 -39.96
CA ARG A 19 -39.92 -0.60 -39.35
C ARG A 19 -39.73 0.47 -40.41
N LEU A 20 -39.08 0.15 -41.53
CA LEU A 20 -38.79 1.11 -42.59
C LEU A 20 -40.04 1.71 -43.26
N LYS A 21 -41.18 1.00 -43.25
CA LYS A 21 -42.44 1.50 -43.82
C LYS A 21 -43.20 2.44 -42.87
N ASN A 22 -42.85 2.42 -41.59
CA ASN A 22 -43.54 3.18 -40.54
C ASN A 22 -42.56 4.14 -39.83
N PRO A 23 -42.04 5.18 -40.52
CA PRO A 23 -41.23 6.20 -39.88
C PRO A 23 -42.06 7.02 -38.88
N PRO A 24 -41.45 7.50 -37.78
CA PRO A 24 -42.09 8.49 -36.92
C PRO A 24 -42.47 9.76 -37.70
N PRO A 25 -43.58 10.44 -37.35
CA PRO A 25 -44.11 11.58 -38.11
C PRO A 25 -43.13 12.76 -38.23
N ASP A 26 -42.24 12.92 -37.24
CA ASP A 26 -41.26 14.01 -37.19
C ASP A 26 -39.90 13.65 -37.80
N LEU A 27 -39.76 12.44 -38.37
CA LEU A 27 -38.46 11.94 -38.84
C LEU A 27 -38.48 11.68 -40.37
N PRO A 28 -37.60 12.35 -41.13
CA PRO A 28 -37.38 12.05 -42.53
C PRO A 28 -37.00 10.58 -42.77
N GLN A 29 -37.43 10.02 -43.90
CA GLN A 29 -37.27 8.60 -44.25
C GLN A 29 -35.79 8.16 -44.31
N ASP A 30 -34.93 9.00 -44.87
CA ASP A 30 -33.49 8.80 -44.96
C ASP A 30 -32.82 8.71 -43.57
N GLN A 31 -33.23 9.57 -42.63
CA GLN A 31 -32.76 9.53 -41.25
C GLN A 31 -33.30 8.31 -40.49
N TRP A 32 -34.52 7.87 -40.82
CA TRP A 32 -35.12 6.68 -40.24
C TRP A 32 -34.43 5.40 -40.70
N GLU A 33 -34.14 5.27 -41.99
CA GLU A 33 -33.35 4.19 -42.58
C GLU A 33 -31.98 4.06 -41.90
N TYR A 34 -31.31 5.20 -41.69
CA TYR A 34 -30.07 5.22 -40.94
C TYR A 34 -30.24 4.70 -39.49
N CYS A 35 -31.31 5.12 -38.80
CA CYS A 35 -31.59 4.66 -37.44
C CYS A 35 -31.82 3.14 -37.39
N VAL A 36 -32.67 2.59 -38.26
CA VAL A 36 -32.95 1.15 -38.32
C VAL A 36 -31.66 0.37 -38.56
N LYS A 37 -30.84 0.78 -39.52
CA LYS A 37 -29.52 0.16 -39.79
C LYS A 37 -28.57 0.27 -38.61
N ARG A 38 -28.49 1.45 -37.96
CA ARG A 38 -27.57 1.71 -36.85
C ARG A 38 -27.93 0.90 -35.61
N PHE A 39 -29.21 0.81 -35.27
CA PHE A 39 -29.69 0.11 -34.07
C PHE A 39 -29.82 -1.41 -34.29
N GLY A 40 -30.04 -1.84 -35.53
CA GLY A 40 -30.01 -3.26 -35.92
C GLY A 40 -28.59 -3.84 -36.00
N SER A 41 -27.54 -2.99 -36.05
CA SER A 41 -26.16 -3.44 -36.21
C SER A 41 -25.67 -4.25 -35.00
N GLU A 42 -24.87 -5.28 -35.29
CA GLU A 42 -24.30 -6.17 -34.28
C GLU A 42 -23.43 -5.42 -33.26
N GLU A 43 -22.70 -4.41 -33.73
CA GLU A 43 -21.90 -3.53 -32.88
C GLU A 43 -22.76 -2.78 -31.84
N PHE A 44 -23.90 -2.23 -32.29
CA PHE A 44 -24.82 -1.54 -31.40
C PHE A 44 -25.49 -2.50 -30.41
N LYS A 45 -25.91 -3.68 -30.88
CA LYS A 45 -26.51 -4.71 -30.02
C LYS A 45 -25.57 -5.13 -28.91
N LYS A 46 -24.30 -5.42 -29.22
CA LYS A 46 -23.26 -5.74 -28.21
C LYS A 46 -23.10 -4.65 -27.16
N ILE A 47 -23.02 -3.39 -27.58
CA ILE A 47 -22.91 -2.26 -26.64
C ILE A 47 -24.18 -2.12 -25.80
N SER A 48 -25.35 -2.24 -26.43
CA SER A 48 -26.66 -2.14 -25.78
C SER A 48 -26.85 -3.24 -24.73
N GLU A 49 -26.53 -4.49 -25.07
CA GLU A 49 -26.56 -5.63 -24.16
C GLU A 49 -25.63 -5.44 -22.97
N ARG A 50 -24.38 -5.05 -23.22
CA ARG A 50 -23.43 -4.75 -22.15
C ARG A 50 -23.96 -3.63 -21.25
N ASN A 51 -24.49 -2.56 -21.83
CA ASN A 51 -25.08 -1.46 -21.07
C ASN A 51 -26.34 -1.87 -20.31
N SER A 52 -27.14 -2.80 -20.85
CA SER A 52 -28.31 -3.38 -20.19
C SER A 52 -27.89 -4.25 -19.00
N LYS A 53 -26.93 -5.16 -19.20
CA LYS A 53 -26.33 -5.97 -18.14
C LYS A 53 -25.73 -5.09 -17.04
N ASN A 54 -25.06 -3.99 -17.40
CA ASN A 54 -24.53 -3.01 -16.43
C ASN A 54 -25.63 -2.18 -15.72
N ARG A 55 -26.79 -2.01 -16.36
CA ARG A 55 -27.96 -1.35 -15.73
C ARG A 55 -28.64 -2.27 -14.72
N LEU A 56 -28.70 -3.56 -15.05
CA LEU A 56 -29.33 -4.61 -14.26
C LEU A 56 -28.37 -5.29 -13.28
N SER A 57 -27.08 -4.92 -13.28
CA SER A 57 -26.10 -5.58 -12.43
C SER A 57 -26.33 -5.24 -10.97
N GLU A 58 -26.25 -6.28 -10.12
CA GLU A 58 -26.34 -6.14 -8.67
C GLU A 58 -25.20 -5.28 -8.10
N LYS A 59 -24.09 -5.19 -8.83
CA LYS A 59 -22.93 -4.35 -8.50
C LYS A 59 -23.16 -2.85 -8.74
N ARG A 60 -24.38 -2.43 -9.06
CA ARG A 60 -24.74 -1.02 -9.20
C ARG A 60 -24.92 -0.42 -7.81
N CYS A 61 -24.04 0.53 -7.49
CA CYS A 61 -24.18 1.39 -6.32
C CYS A 61 -25.39 2.32 -6.54
N THR A 62 -26.54 1.91 -6.02
CA THR A 62 -27.79 2.68 -6.05
C THR A 62 -27.88 3.54 -4.81
N HIS A 63 -28.14 4.83 -4.99
CA HIS A 63 -28.46 5.74 -3.91
C HIS A 63 -29.91 5.52 -3.43
N THR A 64 -30.13 5.45 -2.12
CA THR A 64 -31.44 5.11 -1.50
C THR A 64 -32.16 6.31 -0.88
N THR A 65 -31.46 7.43 -0.79
CA THR A 65 -31.84 8.75 -0.23
C THR A 65 -32.92 9.50 -1.03
N GLY A 66 -33.38 8.92 -2.14
CA GLY A 66 -34.46 9.45 -2.96
C GLY A 66 -34.06 10.74 -3.67
N ASN A 67 -34.80 11.83 -3.40
CA ASN A 67 -34.64 13.12 -4.08
C ASN A 67 -33.60 14.05 -3.43
N LEU A 68 -33.00 13.67 -2.30
CA LEU A 68 -31.98 14.48 -1.66
C LEU A 68 -30.65 14.30 -2.39
N SER A 69 -29.88 15.37 -2.54
CA SER A 69 -28.49 15.24 -2.96
C SER A 69 -27.62 14.70 -1.82
N PHE A 70 -26.45 14.14 -2.14
CA PHE A 70 -25.47 13.69 -1.14
C PHE A 70 -25.11 14.78 -0.14
N ALA A 71 -24.91 16.02 -0.62
CA ALA A 71 -24.58 17.14 0.25
C ALA A 71 -25.73 17.50 1.20
N GLU A 72 -26.98 17.49 0.72
CA GLU A 72 -28.15 17.74 1.57
C GLU A 72 -28.37 16.62 2.58
N PHE A 73 -28.13 15.37 2.18
CA PHE A 73 -28.23 14.23 3.07
C PHE A 73 -27.15 14.27 4.16
N GLU A 74 -25.89 14.57 3.80
CA GLU A 74 -24.81 14.77 4.76
C GLU A 74 -25.11 15.91 5.74
N ASP A 75 -25.58 17.07 5.25
CA ASP A 75 -25.94 18.20 6.12
C ASP A 75 -27.06 17.84 7.10
N LYS A 76 -28.07 17.08 6.65
CA LYS A 76 -29.10 16.54 7.55
C LYS A 76 -28.51 15.61 8.60
N MET A 77 -27.62 14.70 8.21
CA MET A 77 -26.96 13.77 9.12
C MET A 77 -26.09 14.50 10.16
N VAL A 78 -25.38 15.55 9.76
CA VAL A 78 -24.61 16.43 10.65
C VAL A 78 -25.52 17.14 11.65
N LYS A 79 -26.63 17.71 11.16
CA LYS A 79 -27.63 18.38 12.02
C LYS A 79 -28.25 17.43 13.03
N LEU A 80 -28.60 16.21 12.61
CA LEU A 80 -29.09 15.16 13.50
C LEU A 80 -28.05 14.75 14.54
N ASN A 81 -26.77 14.72 14.14
CA ASN A 81 -25.65 14.39 15.01
C ASN A 81 -25.06 15.61 15.76
N LYS A 82 -25.93 16.53 16.20
CA LYS A 82 -25.57 17.70 17.04
C LYS A 82 -24.48 18.60 16.43
N GLY A 83 -24.40 18.69 15.11
CA GLY A 83 -23.41 19.49 14.39
C GLY A 83 -22.06 18.79 14.19
N VAL A 84 -21.90 17.54 14.64
CA VAL A 84 -20.70 16.74 14.41
C VAL A 84 -20.92 15.87 13.18
N LYS A 85 -20.01 15.92 12.20
CA LYS A 85 -20.13 15.08 11.00
C LYS A 85 -19.97 13.60 11.38
N PRO A 86 -20.96 12.73 11.06
CA PRO A 86 -20.82 11.29 11.31
C PRO A 86 -19.68 10.69 10.47
N HIS A 87 -19.24 9.51 10.88
CA HIS A 87 -18.16 8.81 10.23
C HIS A 87 -18.52 8.33 8.80
N ALA A 88 -17.50 8.06 7.98
CA ALA A 88 -17.61 7.76 6.56
C ALA A 88 -18.55 6.59 6.22
N ASP A 89 -18.44 5.52 7.00
CA ASP A 89 -19.30 4.33 6.96
C ASP A 89 -20.75 4.67 7.27
N ALA A 90 -21.01 5.41 8.34
CA ALA A 90 -22.37 5.75 8.75
C ALA A 90 -23.08 6.56 7.66
N ILE A 91 -22.38 7.52 7.04
CA ILE A 91 -22.92 8.30 5.92
C ILE A 91 -23.10 7.40 4.69
N TRP A 92 -22.09 6.59 4.33
CA TRP A 92 -22.17 5.73 3.15
C TRP A 92 -23.28 4.68 3.26
N LEU A 93 -23.41 4.05 4.42
CA LEU A 93 -24.47 3.09 4.71
C LEU A 93 -25.83 3.75 4.61
N ALA A 94 -26.02 4.90 5.26
CA ALA A 94 -27.27 5.62 5.21
C ALA A 94 -27.62 6.10 3.77
N GLU A 95 -26.62 6.33 2.92
CA GLU A 95 -26.82 6.78 1.53
C GLU A 95 -27.13 5.66 0.53
N HIS A 96 -26.63 4.45 0.81
CA HIS A 96 -26.60 3.33 -0.16
C HIS A 96 -27.32 2.09 0.33
N THR A 97 -27.90 2.13 1.52
CA THR A 97 -28.70 1.05 2.09
C THR A 97 -30.12 1.51 2.36
N HIS A 98 -31.06 0.59 2.33
CA HIS A 98 -32.40 0.79 2.87
C HIS A 98 -32.84 -0.50 3.56
N GLU A 99 -33.66 -0.33 4.57
CA GLU A 99 -34.37 -1.43 5.22
C GLU A 99 -35.48 -1.91 4.28
N ASN A 100 -35.53 -3.22 4.04
CA ASN A 100 -36.68 -3.85 3.38
C ASN A 100 -37.92 -3.78 4.29
N ALA A 101 -39.07 -4.21 3.79
CA ALA A 101 -40.30 -4.33 4.59
C ALA A 101 -40.12 -5.20 5.85
N ASP A 102 -39.14 -6.11 5.84
CA ASP A 102 -38.78 -7.01 6.94
C ASP A 102 -37.74 -6.42 7.91
N GLY A 103 -37.28 -5.18 7.69
CA GLY A 103 -36.26 -4.51 8.53
C GLY A 103 -34.81 -4.89 8.24
N GLU A 104 -34.56 -5.74 7.23
CA GLU A 104 -33.21 -6.14 6.83
C GLU A 104 -32.57 -5.12 5.87
N LEU A 105 -31.29 -4.78 6.11
CA LEU A 105 -30.52 -3.88 5.25
C LEU A 105 -30.13 -4.58 3.94
N LYS A 106 -30.61 -4.05 2.81
CA LYS A 106 -30.27 -4.55 1.47
C LYS A 106 -29.12 -3.76 0.84
N TRP A 107 -28.35 -4.40 -0.04
CA TRP A 107 -27.26 -3.80 -0.85
C TRP A 107 -25.95 -3.50 -0.10
N VAL A 108 -25.69 -4.27 0.96
CA VAL A 108 -24.55 -4.06 1.86
C VAL A 108 -23.43 -5.05 1.57
N ASP A 109 -22.27 -4.55 1.16
CA ASP A 109 -20.97 -5.26 1.28
C ASP A 109 -20.12 -4.41 2.24
N THR A 110 -20.37 -4.53 3.55
CA THR A 110 -19.80 -3.63 4.58
C THR A 110 -18.36 -3.91 4.93
N ASP A 111 -17.85 -5.08 4.56
CA ASP A 111 -16.74 -5.67 5.29
C ASP A 111 -15.43 -4.98 4.94
N GLU A 112 -15.22 -4.64 3.67
CA GLU A 112 -14.08 -3.84 3.21
C GLU A 112 -14.06 -2.44 3.83
N LEU A 113 -15.23 -1.80 3.96
CA LEU A 113 -15.34 -0.46 4.54
C LEU A 113 -15.03 -0.47 6.04
N LYS A 114 -15.54 -1.45 6.77
CA LYS A 114 -15.26 -1.62 8.21
C LYS A 114 -13.79 -1.91 8.47
N GLU A 115 -13.15 -2.71 7.62
CA GLU A 115 -11.73 -3.07 7.73
C GLU A 115 -10.81 -1.84 7.55
N VAL A 116 -11.04 -1.05 6.48
CA VAL A 116 -10.24 0.16 6.21
C VAL A 116 -10.40 1.19 7.33
N ILE A 117 -11.59 1.32 7.90
CA ILE A 117 -11.85 2.25 9.01
C ILE A 117 -11.20 1.78 10.31
N SER A 118 -11.25 0.47 10.58
CA SER A 118 -10.60 -0.11 11.76
C SER A 118 -9.07 0.07 11.71
N THR A 119 -8.51 0.07 10.51
CA THR A 119 -7.06 0.19 10.29
C THR A 119 -6.61 1.66 10.21
N ASN A 120 -7.35 2.51 9.49
CA ASN A 120 -6.91 3.85 9.07
C ASN A 120 -7.85 4.99 9.49
N GLY A 121 -8.95 4.72 10.19
CA GLY A 121 -10.03 5.69 10.47
C GLY A 121 -9.62 6.91 11.30
N ALA A 122 -8.49 6.85 12.01
CA ALA A 122 -7.96 8.00 12.77
C ALA A 122 -7.00 8.88 11.95
N THR A 123 -6.40 8.34 10.88
CA THR A 123 -5.35 9.00 10.09
C THR A 123 -5.85 9.53 8.76
N MET A 124 -6.90 8.94 8.20
CA MET A 124 -7.46 9.30 6.90
C MET A 124 -8.76 10.09 7.06
N THR A 125 -8.95 11.07 6.20
CA THR A 125 -10.23 11.77 6.06
C THR A 125 -11.29 10.81 5.50
N GLN A 126 -12.57 11.13 5.73
CA GLN A 126 -13.70 10.35 5.22
C GLN A 126 -13.62 10.09 3.71
N GLU A 127 -13.14 11.08 2.96
CA GLU A 127 -13.02 11.00 1.50
C GLU A 127 -11.90 10.04 1.07
N GLU A 128 -10.80 10.01 1.84
CA GLU A 128 -9.66 9.11 1.60
C GLU A 128 -10.01 7.65 1.90
N VAL A 129 -10.70 7.39 3.02
CA VAL A 129 -11.23 6.05 3.36
C VAL A 129 -12.13 5.53 2.23
N LEU A 130 -13.02 6.39 1.76
CA LEU A 130 -13.93 6.07 0.67
C LEU A 130 -13.17 5.81 -0.65
N LEU A 131 -12.11 6.58 -0.95
CA LEU A 131 -11.25 6.40 -2.12
C LEU A 131 -10.53 5.05 -2.12
N GLU A 132 -10.08 4.60 -0.96
CA GLU A 132 -9.42 3.30 -0.80
C GLU A 132 -10.40 2.15 -1.08
N VAL A 133 -11.59 2.20 -0.47
CA VAL A 133 -12.62 1.14 -0.58
C VAL A 133 -13.24 1.09 -1.97
N LEU A 134 -13.72 2.22 -2.50
CA LEU A 134 -14.44 2.23 -3.79
C LEU A 134 -13.52 2.32 -5.01
N LYS A 135 -12.22 2.55 -4.76
CA LYS A 135 -11.14 2.74 -5.73
C LYS A 135 -11.34 3.98 -6.61
N PRO A 136 -10.25 4.68 -6.96
CA PRO A 136 -10.35 5.90 -7.75
C PRO A 136 -10.83 5.64 -9.19
N ARG A 137 -11.77 6.47 -9.65
CA ARG A 137 -12.22 6.53 -11.06
C ARG A 137 -12.05 7.96 -11.59
N SER A 138 -11.76 8.08 -12.89
CA SER A 138 -11.49 9.39 -13.51
C SER A 138 -12.63 10.38 -13.30
N GLY A 139 -12.37 11.47 -12.57
CA GLY A 139 -13.23 12.66 -12.49
C GLY A 139 -14.47 12.56 -11.59
N TYR A 140 -14.73 11.41 -10.97
CA TYR A 140 -15.90 11.20 -10.09
C TYR A 140 -15.68 10.01 -9.16
N PHE A 141 -16.18 10.14 -7.93
CA PHE A 141 -16.19 9.07 -6.94
C PHE A 141 -17.41 8.16 -7.15
N ARG A 142 -17.22 6.84 -7.26
CA ARG A 142 -18.33 5.91 -7.48
C ARG A 142 -19.37 6.07 -6.36
N GLY A 143 -20.61 6.37 -6.69
CA GLY A 143 -21.68 6.56 -5.71
C GLY A 143 -21.76 7.93 -5.05
N LYS A 144 -20.74 8.82 -5.07
CA LYS A 144 -20.90 10.21 -4.58
C LYS A 144 -21.00 11.15 -5.76
N GLY A 145 -22.16 11.76 -5.94
CA GLY A 145 -22.46 12.75 -7.00
C GLY A 145 -21.56 14.00 -6.95
N THR A 146 -20.78 14.17 -5.90
CA THR A 146 -19.75 15.21 -5.79
C THR A 146 -18.50 14.76 -6.54
N ALA A 147 -18.25 15.38 -7.69
CA ALA A 147 -16.93 15.33 -8.29
C ALA A 147 -15.95 15.99 -7.31
N LEU A 148 -15.21 15.18 -6.55
CA LEU A 148 -13.99 15.60 -5.90
C LEU A 148 -13.11 16.22 -6.98
N ARG A 149 -13.12 17.55 -7.08
CA ARG A 149 -12.34 18.35 -8.03
C ARG A 149 -10.86 18.18 -7.64
N GLY A 150 -10.26 17.08 -8.09
CA GLY A 150 -8.87 16.77 -7.80
C GLY A 150 -8.46 15.36 -8.22
N PHE A 151 -9.37 14.38 -8.18
CA PHE A 151 -9.03 13.00 -8.58
C PHE A 151 -9.09 12.81 -10.10
N THR A 152 -8.25 13.55 -10.83
CA THR A 152 -7.92 13.21 -12.21
C THR A 152 -6.91 12.07 -12.20
N LYS A 153 -7.04 11.09 -13.10
CA LYS A 153 -6.10 9.95 -13.19
C LYS A 153 -4.63 10.39 -13.22
N GLY A 154 -4.34 11.56 -13.80
CA GLY A 154 -2.99 12.13 -13.83
C GLY A 154 -2.45 12.52 -12.46
N GLN A 155 -3.28 13.09 -11.58
CA GLN A 155 -2.84 13.47 -10.23
C GLN A 155 -2.55 12.25 -9.36
N HIS A 156 -3.31 11.16 -9.51
CA HIS A 156 -3.02 9.89 -8.83
C HIS A 156 -1.73 9.24 -9.32
N GLN A 157 -1.46 9.28 -10.63
CA GLN A 157 -0.17 8.82 -11.17
C GLN A 157 1.00 9.63 -10.60
N ILE A 158 0.86 10.94 -10.47
CA ILE A 158 1.91 11.80 -9.89
C ILE A 158 2.13 11.47 -8.41
N LEU A 159 1.07 11.24 -7.64
CA LEU A 159 1.19 10.85 -6.23
C LEU A 159 1.88 9.49 -6.08
N GLN A 160 1.44 8.47 -6.84
CA GLN A 160 2.10 7.17 -6.85
C GLN A 160 3.58 7.28 -7.26
N GLN A 161 3.89 8.14 -8.24
CA GLN A 161 5.26 8.34 -8.69
C GLN A 161 6.12 9.02 -7.61
N LYS A 162 5.56 9.97 -6.86
CA LYS A 162 6.23 10.59 -5.71
C LYS A 162 6.46 9.60 -4.57
N GLU A 163 5.47 8.76 -4.25
CA GLU A 163 5.63 7.71 -3.24
C GLU A 163 6.71 6.71 -3.63
N MET A 164 6.72 6.27 -4.89
CA MET A 164 7.76 5.39 -5.42
C MET A 164 9.15 6.03 -5.34
N GLN A 165 9.27 7.33 -5.65
CA GLN A 165 10.52 8.07 -5.51
C GLN A 165 10.98 8.16 -4.05
N ASN A 166 10.08 8.46 -3.12
CA ASN A 166 10.40 8.49 -1.69
C ASN A 166 10.85 7.11 -1.20
N GLN A 167 10.18 6.03 -1.60
CA GLN A 167 10.59 4.67 -1.25
C GLN A 167 11.98 4.33 -1.81
N GLN A 168 12.27 4.73 -3.04
CA GLN A 168 13.60 4.54 -3.63
C GLN A 168 14.69 5.30 -2.86
N GLN A 169 14.41 6.54 -2.42
CA GLN A 169 15.35 7.31 -1.60
C GLN A 169 15.63 6.63 -0.26
N ILE A 170 14.57 6.14 0.42
CA ILE A 170 14.72 5.41 1.70
C ILE A 170 15.57 4.16 1.50
N ILE A 171 15.34 3.40 0.42
CA ILE A 171 16.13 2.20 0.12
C ILE A 171 17.60 2.56 -0.12
N GLN A 172 17.89 3.63 -0.87
CA GLN A 172 19.26 4.08 -1.12
C GLN A 172 19.98 4.49 0.18
N GLU A 173 19.29 5.20 1.07
CA GLU A 173 19.84 5.57 2.38
C GLU A 173 20.12 4.34 3.25
N GLN A 174 19.23 3.35 3.23
CA GLN A 174 19.43 2.07 3.92
C GLN A 174 20.63 1.29 3.36
N GLU A 175 20.78 1.23 2.03
CA GLU A 175 21.92 0.57 1.38
C GLU A 175 23.25 1.23 1.74
N GLN A 176 23.30 2.56 1.76
CA GLN A 176 24.49 3.31 2.20
C GLN A 176 24.84 2.98 3.65
N ARG A 177 23.84 2.94 4.53
CA ARG A 177 24.04 2.64 5.95
C ARG A 177 24.48 1.21 6.19
N ILE A 178 23.97 0.25 5.42
CA ILE A 178 24.42 -1.15 5.46
C ILE A 178 25.89 -1.22 5.05
N LYS A 179 26.28 -0.53 3.97
CA LYS A 179 27.66 -0.50 3.50
C LYS A 179 28.62 0.09 4.53
N GLU A 180 28.25 1.20 5.18
CA GLU A 180 29.05 1.79 6.26
C GLU A 180 29.22 0.82 7.45
N LEU A 181 28.14 0.10 7.82
CA LEU A 181 28.20 -0.91 8.88
C LEU A 181 29.08 -2.11 8.51
N GLU A 182 29.10 -2.52 7.24
CA GLU A 182 29.98 -3.57 6.73
C GLU A 182 31.46 -3.13 6.77
N GLU A 183 31.76 -1.90 6.34
CA GLU A 183 33.11 -1.34 6.39
C GLU A 183 33.62 -1.23 7.84
N MET A 184 32.78 -0.75 8.77
CA MET A 184 33.09 -0.70 10.20
C MET A 184 33.36 -2.10 10.76
N ARG A 185 32.51 -3.10 10.44
CA ARG A 185 32.72 -4.48 10.89
C ARG A 185 34.03 -5.07 10.38
N GLU A 186 34.43 -4.72 9.17
CA GLU A 186 35.68 -5.22 8.59
C GLU A 186 36.91 -4.55 9.22
N GLN A 187 36.81 -3.26 9.56
CA GLN A 187 37.84 -2.55 10.33
C GLN A 187 37.98 -3.14 11.74
N ASP A 188 36.87 -3.29 12.47
CA ASP A 188 36.87 -3.89 13.81
C ASP A 188 37.49 -5.28 13.80
N LYS A 189 37.22 -6.09 12.76
CA LYS A 189 37.81 -7.42 12.62
C LYS A 189 39.32 -7.37 12.41
N LYS A 190 39.81 -6.43 11.60
CA LYS A 190 41.27 -6.23 11.39
C LYS A 190 41.94 -5.76 12.68
N GLU A 191 41.37 -4.79 13.37
CA GLU A 191 41.90 -4.32 14.66
C GLU A 191 41.94 -5.44 15.70
N PHE A 192 40.91 -6.29 15.74
CA PHE A 192 40.87 -7.43 16.63
C PHE A 192 41.95 -8.48 16.29
N GLU A 193 42.19 -8.74 15.01
CA GLU A 193 43.26 -9.65 14.56
C GLU A 193 44.66 -9.09 14.88
N GLU A 194 44.89 -7.79 14.65
CA GLU A 194 46.14 -7.12 14.99
C GLU A 194 46.41 -7.16 16.50
N LYS A 195 45.40 -6.88 17.31
CA LYS A 195 45.50 -6.94 18.77
C LYS A 195 45.81 -8.35 19.25
N ARG A 196 45.17 -9.38 18.70
CA ARG A 196 45.51 -10.78 19.01
C ARG A 196 46.95 -11.13 18.66
N GLU A 197 47.47 -10.62 17.56
CA GLU A 197 48.85 -10.89 17.15
C GLU A 197 49.86 -10.15 18.05
N GLN A 198 49.52 -8.94 18.50
CA GLN A 198 50.29 -8.19 19.51
C GLN A 198 50.31 -8.93 20.85
N ASP A 199 49.15 -9.33 21.37
CA ASP A 199 49.03 -10.07 22.63
C ASP A 199 49.84 -11.38 22.59
N LYS A 200 49.84 -12.07 21.45
CA LYS A 200 50.61 -13.31 21.26
C LYS A 200 52.12 -13.05 21.31
N LYS A 201 52.61 -11.96 20.70
CA LYS A 201 54.02 -11.56 20.75
C LYS A 201 54.44 -11.15 22.15
N GLU A 202 53.61 -10.40 22.87
CA GLU A 202 53.88 -10.03 24.26
C GLU A 202 54.01 -11.27 25.16
N LEU A 203 53.07 -12.21 25.06
CA LEU A 203 53.15 -13.48 25.79
C LEU A 203 54.42 -14.28 25.46
N GLU A 204 54.86 -14.27 24.20
CA GLU A 204 56.09 -14.94 23.79
C GLU A 204 57.33 -14.26 24.37
N MET A 205 57.38 -12.92 24.40
CA MET A 205 58.46 -12.18 25.04
C MET A 205 58.55 -12.46 26.54
N ILE A 206 57.41 -12.46 27.25
CA ILE A 206 57.35 -12.79 28.68
C ILE A 206 57.89 -14.20 28.92
N ARG A 207 57.46 -15.20 28.12
CA ARG A 207 57.96 -16.57 28.23
C ARG A 207 59.48 -16.68 28.03
N VAL A 208 60.05 -15.93 27.08
CA VAL A 208 61.49 -15.92 26.83
C VAL A 208 62.24 -15.27 28.00
N GLN A 209 61.71 -14.18 28.54
CA GLN A 209 62.27 -13.47 29.69
C GLN A 209 62.26 -14.36 30.95
N ASP A 210 61.12 -14.96 31.28
CA ASP A 210 61.00 -15.90 32.41
C ASP A 210 62.02 -17.04 32.30
N LYS A 211 62.18 -17.60 31.10
CA LYS A 211 63.14 -18.69 30.84
C LYS A 211 64.58 -18.25 31.05
N LYS A 212 64.92 -17.00 30.67
CA LYS A 212 66.25 -16.43 30.84
C LYS A 212 66.56 -16.19 32.33
N GLU A 213 65.60 -15.62 33.07
CA GLU A 213 65.72 -15.39 34.51
C GLU A 213 65.88 -16.70 35.28
N MET A 214 65.12 -17.74 34.92
CA MET A 214 65.28 -19.08 35.50
C MET A 214 66.69 -19.64 35.27
N LEU A 215 67.23 -19.48 34.07
CA LEU A 215 68.59 -19.94 33.72
C LEU A 215 69.67 -19.18 34.50
N GLU A 216 69.47 -17.89 34.71
CA GLU A 216 70.37 -17.03 35.48
C GLU A 216 70.35 -17.39 36.97
N GLN A 217 69.16 -17.63 37.54
CA GLN A 217 69.01 -18.15 38.90
C GLN A 217 69.69 -19.50 39.08
N GLN A 218 69.54 -20.42 38.12
CA GLN A 218 70.23 -21.72 38.16
C GLN A 218 71.75 -21.58 38.12
N LYS A 219 72.29 -20.66 37.31
CA LYS A 219 73.74 -20.37 37.28
C LYS A 219 74.22 -19.82 38.61
N LEU A 220 73.50 -18.84 39.17
CA LEU A 220 73.85 -18.24 40.46
C LEU A 220 73.87 -19.29 41.59
N ALA A 221 72.84 -20.15 41.63
CA ALA A 221 72.76 -21.25 42.59
C ALA A 221 73.94 -22.24 42.44
N MET A 222 74.32 -22.57 41.20
CA MET A 222 75.49 -23.41 40.91
C MET A 222 76.80 -22.76 41.35
N ASP A 223 76.96 -21.45 41.17
CA ASP A 223 78.19 -20.74 41.57
C ASP A 223 78.30 -20.61 43.09
N VAL A 224 77.20 -20.34 43.79
CA VAL A 224 77.13 -20.39 45.26
C VAL A 224 77.48 -21.79 45.76
N PHE A 225 76.93 -22.83 45.14
CA PHE A 225 77.24 -24.22 45.49
C PHE A 225 78.72 -24.56 45.28
N LYS A 226 79.32 -24.13 44.16
CA LYS A 226 80.77 -24.30 43.90
C LYS A 226 81.63 -23.59 44.95
N GLN A 227 81.27 -22.36 45.33
CA GLN A 227 81.98 -21.61 46.37
C GLN A 227 81.93 -22.32 47.72
N GLN A 228 80.75 -22.80 48.12
CA GLN A 228 80.58 -23.57 49.36
C GLN A 228 81.40 -24.87 49.34
N MET A 229 81.44 -25.59 48.21
CA MET A 229 82.27 -26.78 48.05
C MET A 229 83.77 -26.44 48.16
N MET A 230 84.23 -25.36 47.52
CA MET A 230 85.62 -24.89 47.61
C MET A 230 86.00 -24.50 49.04
N GLU A 231 85.13 -23.81 49.78
CA GLU A 231 85.34 -23.50 51.20
C GLU A 231 85.41 -24.77 52.07
N MET A 232 84.55 -25.77 51.80
CA MET A 232 84.61 -27.05 52.52
C MET A 232 85.90 -27.82 52.25
N PHE A 233 86.43 -27.76 51.03
CA PHE A 233 87.74 -28.36 50.72
C PHE A 233 88.89 -27.58 51.37
N ALA A 234 88.83 -26.25 51.39
CA ALA A 234 89.84 -25.41 52.03
C ALA A 234 89.92 -25.65 53.56
N ARG A 235 88.79 -25.81 54.24
CA ARG A 235 88.74 -26.13 55.69
C ARG A 235 89.21 -27.54 56.05
N ARG A 236 89.47 -28.41 55.07
CA ARG A 236 89.89 -29.81 55.29
C ARG A 236 91.39 -30.02 55.09
N VAL A 237 92.12 -28.97 54.70
CA VAL A 237 93.56 -29.00 54.37
C VAL A 237 94.41 -28.25 55.44
N GLU A 238 93.79 -27.64 56.44
CA GLU A 238 94.43 -27.21 57.71
C GLU A 238 94.31 -28.31 58.78
#